data_AF-A0A0L0BT99-F1
#
_entry.id   AF-A0A0L0BT99-F1
#
_cell.length_a   1.000
_cell.length_b   1.000
_cell.length_c   1.000
_cell.angle_alpha   90.00
_cell.angle_beta   90.00
_cell.angle_gamma   90.00
#
_symmetry.space_group_name_H-M   'P 1'
#
loop_
_entity.id
_entity.type
_entity.pdbx_description
1 polymer ?
#
loop_
_entity_poly.entity_id
_entity_poly.type
_entity_poly.pdbx_seq_one_letter_code
_entity_poly.pdbx_strand_id
1 'polypeptide(L)' 'VFEKEPKVHEGLIKSDRVTLTPHIGSHTESAWEFFELEVLENIRLFLTTGEPVTIVPEMRQ' A
#
# COMPACT_ATOMS: atom_id res chain seq x y z
N VAL A 1 -8.24 -7.72 0.74
CA VAL A 1 -7.93 -7.23 2.10
C VAL A 1 -9.07 -7.58 3.03
N PHE A 2 -8.80 -7.63 4.33
CA PHE A 2 -9.81 -7.92 5.37
C PHE A 2 -10.24 -6.63 6.08
N GLU A 3 -11.46 -6.59 6.63
CA GLU A 3 -12.00 -5.40 7.29
C GLU A 3 -11.18 -4.98 8.53
N LYS A 4 -10.67 -5.96 9.29
CA LYS A 4 -10.00 -5.74 10.58
C LYS A 4 -8.61 -6.37 10.61
N GLU A 5 -7.80 -6.09 9.58
CA GLU A 5 -6.46 -6.67 9.46
C GLU A 5 -5.62 -6.50 10.75
N PRO A 6 -4.81 -7.53 11.13
CA PRO A 6 -4.62 -8.80 10.42
C PRO A 6 -5.69 -9.86 10.72
N LYS A 7 -6.76 -9.53 11.44
CA LYS A 7 -7.81 -10.49 11.82
C LYS A 7 -8.65 -10.89 10.60
N VAL A 8 -8.82 -12.19 10.44
CA VAL A 8 -9.69 -12.78 9.42
C VAL A 8 -10.93 -13.35 10.10
N HIS A 9 -12.09 -13.24 9.44
CA HIS A 9 -13.32 -13.81 9.96
C HIS A 9 -13.24 -15.35 10.00
N GLU A 10 -13.58 -15.96 11.15
CA GLU A 10 -13.51 -17.42 11.38
C GLU A 10 -14.22 -18.25 10.30
N GLY A 11 -15.37 -17.77 9.81
CA GLY A 11 -16.11 -18.45 8.74
C GLY A 11 -15.34 -18.51 7.41
N LEU A 12 -14.44 -17.55 7.14
CA LEU A 12 -13.59 -17.57 5.94
C LEU A 12 -12.44 -18.55 6.13
N ILE A 13 -11.82 -18.59 7.32
CA ILE A 13 -10.71 -19.51 7.63
C ILE A 13 -11.17 -20.97 7.52
N LYS A 14 -12.38 -21.27 7.98
CA LYS A 14 -12.95 -22.64 7.99
C LYS A 14 -13.51 -23.09 6.64
N SER A 15 -13.61 -22.19 5.66
CA SER A 15 -14.21 -22.49 4.36
C SER A 15 -13.18 -23.09 3.41
N ASP A 16 -13.50 -24.24 2.83
CA ASP A 16 -12.71 -24.90 1.78
C ASP A 16 -12.95 -24.31 0.37
N ARG A 17 -13.86 -23.33 0.26
CA ARG A 17 -14.29 -22.73 -1.01
C ARG A 17 -13.57 -21.43 -1.37
N VAL A 18 -12.63 -20.99 -0.54
CA VAL A 18 -11.95 -19.69 -0.70
C VAL A 18 -10.45 -19.83 -0.54
N THR A 19 -9.73 -18.97 -1.26
CA THR A 19 -8.28 -18.80 -1.09
C THR A 19 -8.04 -17.47 -0.40
N LEU A 20 -7.29 -17.49 0.70
CA LEU A 20 -6.98 -16.31 1.51
C LEU A 20 -5.50 -15.96 1.35
N THR A 21 -5.20 -14.68 1.15
CA THR A 21 -3.83 -14.17 1.13
C THR A 21 -3.66 -13.05 2.16
N PRO A 22 -2.53 -12.98 2.88
CA PRO A 22 -2.32 -11.99 3.95
C PRO A 22 -1.83 -10.65 3.38
N HIS A 23 -2.65 -10.01 2.53
CA HIS A 23 -2.35 -8.70 1.94
C HIS A 23 -1.00 -8.62 1.19
N ILE A 24 -0.62 -9.69 0.49
CA ILE A 24 0.65 -9.78 -0.24
C ILE A 24 0.56 -9.32 -1.70
N GLY A 25 -0.45 -8.51 -2.06
CA GLY A 25 -0.72 -8.13 -3.45
C GLY A 25 0.44 -7.41 -4.13
N SER A 26 1.21 -6.65 -3.35
CA SER A 26 2.40 -5.93 -3.82
C SER A 26 3.70 -6.39 -3.15
N HIS A 27 3.69 -7.57 -2.51
CA HIS A 27 4.83 -8.06 -1.73
C HIS A 27 5.88 -8.77 -2.61
N THR A 28 6.45 -8.01 -3.55
CA THR A 28 7.61 -8.41 -4.36
C THR A 28 8.72 -7.39 -4.16
N GLU A 29 9.98 -7.85 -4.24
CA GLU A 29 11.16 -7.00 -4.08
C GLU A 29 11.13 -5.78 -5.01
N SER A 30 10.84 -6.01 -6.30
CA SER A 30 10.75 -4.95 -7.30
C SER A 30 9.66 -3.91 -7.05
N ALA A 31 8.51 -4.33 -6.50
CA ALA A 31 7.42 -3.42 -6.19
C ALA A 31 7.78 -2.56 -4.98
N TRP A 32 8.38 -3.16 -3.94
CA TRP A 32 8.81 -2.45 -2.75
C TRP A 32 9.92 -1.45 -3.05
N GLU A 33 10.95 -1.84 -3.82
CA GLU A 33 12.00 -0.92 -4.26
C GLU A 33 11.42 0.28 -5.01
N PHE A 34 10.46 0.03 -5.93
CA PHE A 34 9.78 1.11 -6.65
C PHE A 34 9.02 2.06 -5.71
N PHE A 35 8.22 1.53 -4.78
CA PHE A 35 7.46 2.37 -3.84
C PHE A 35 8.38 3.16 -2.90
N GLU A 36 9.45 2.54 -2.40
CA GLU A 36 10.43 3.19 -1.53
C GLU A 36 11.08 4.38 -2.25
N LEU A 37 11.52 4.18 -3.50
CA LEU A 37 12.10 5.25 -4.30
C LEU A 37 11.08 6.37 -4.59
N GLU A 38 9.84 6.03 -4.93
CA GLU A 38 8.80 7.04 -5.18
C GLU A 38 8.48 7.87 -3.93
N VAL A 39 8.40 7.25 -2.76
CA VAL A 39 8.18 7.95 -1.49
C VAL A 39 9.36 8.88 -1.17
N LEU A 40 10.60 8.39 -1.32
CA LEU A 40 11.80 9.21 -1.08
C LEU A 40 11.88 10.41 -2.03
N GLU A 41 11.52 10.22 -3.30
CA GLU A 41 11.50 11.31 -4.28
C GLU A 41 10.44 12.36 -3.95
N ASN A 42 9.24 11.94 -3.54
CA ASN A 42 8.19 12.85 -3.07
C ASN A 42 8.66 13.68 -1.86
N ILE A 43 9.31 13.05 -0.87
CA ILE A 43 9.87 13.74 0.30
C ILE A 43 10.93 14.74 -0.14
N ARG A 44 11.87 14.32 -0.99
CA ARG A 44 12.97 15.17 -1.49
C ARG A 44 12.42 16.39 -2.22
N LEU A 45 11.49 16.21 -3.15
CA LEU A 45 10.91 17.32 -3.90
C LEU A 45 10.13 18.26 -3.00
N PHE A 46 9.24 17.74 -2.14
CA PHE A 46 8.52 18.61 -1.20
C PHE A 46 9.44 19.49 -0.34
N LEU A 47 10.54 18.92 0.18
CA LEU A 47 11.50 19.68 1.00
C LEU A 47 12.33 20.70 0.20
N THR A 48 12.49 20.53 -1.11
CA THR A 48 13.37 21.37 -1.94
C THR A 48 12.63 22.36 -2.82
N THR A 49 11.41 22.03 -3.24
CA THR A 49 10.58 22.83 -4.16
C THR A 49 9.25 23.24 -3.55
N GLY A 50 8.80 22.57 -2.47
CA GLY A 50 7.47 22.72 -1.92
C GLY A 50 6.40 21.86 -2.60
N GLU A 51 6.73 21.16 -3.69
CA GLU A 51 5.79 20.41 -4.53
C GLU A 51 6.22 18.95 -4.69
N PRO A 52 5.45 17.97 -4.21
CA PRO A 52 5.74 16.54 -4.39
C PRO A 52 5.32 16.05 -5.80
N VAL A 53 5.79 14.87 -6.23
CA VAL A 53 5.42 14.29 -7.54
C VAL A 53 3.96 13.85 -7.57
N THR A 54 3.54 13.08 -6.58
CA THR A 54 2.27 12.33 -6.56
C THR A 54 1.42 12.72 -5.36
N ILE A 55 1.00 13.99 -5.30
CA ILE A 55 0.08 14.47 -4.27
C ILE A 55 -1.30 13.80 -4.37
N VAL A 56 -1.86 13.45 -3.21
CA VAL A 56 -3.20 12.89 -3.10
C VAL A 56 -4.24 13.90 -3.59
N PRO A 57 -5.30 13.45 -4.28
CA PRO A 57 -6.32 14.35 -4.85
C PRO A 57 -6.94 15.32 -3.84
N GLU A 58 -7.12 14.90 -2.59
CA GLU A 58 -7.73 15.68 -1.52
C GLU A 58 -6.90 16.90 -1.09
N MET A 59 -5.61 16.92 -1.43
CA MET A 59 -4.68 18.01 -1.11
C MET A 59 -4.31 18.85 -2.33
N ARG A 60 -4.89 18.57 -3.50
CA ARG A 60 -4.72 19.42 -4.69
C ARG A 60 -5.56 20.68 -4.49
N GLN A 61 -4.90 21.84 -4.53
CA GLN A 61 -5.54 23.15 -4.49
C GLN A 61 -6.12 23.52 -5.85
#